data_AF-A0A812JBY2-F1
#
_entry.id   AF-A0A812JBY2-F1
#
_cell.length_a   1.000
_cell.length_b   1.000
_cell.length_c   1.000
_cell.angle_alpha   90.00
_cell.angle_beta   90.00
_cell.angle_gamma   90.00
#
_symmetry.space_group_name_H-M   'P 1'
#
loop_
_entity.id
_entity.type
_entity.pdbx_description
1 polymer ?
#
loop_
_entity_poly.entity_id
_entity_poly.type
_entity_poly.pdbx_seq_one_letter_code
_entity_poly.pdbx_strand_id
1 'polypeptide(L)'
;MAELGARWGTWGARAAAALATLNPMPYALHFVESDPRYCGELADVMALNKLNYSLECVKASSEGLAAWIREQDHVDLLDMDVQGAEIDLLEDPTTFQAINSKVYRVVIGTHSPEIHQEIAARFQSWILIYDLPYAPNKQCLREHLRGARGDADQTGVDVGHFHRILELGCYNWSPWGRIPNWDGELIFDNPHYVTPQRHFTMSDRDLVADELDEPLDV
;
A
#
# COMPACT_ATOMS: atom_id res chain seq x y z
N MET A 1 9.17 -4.54 6.19
CA MET A 1 8.23 -3.77 5.34
C MET A 1 8.95 -2.59 4.71
N ALA A 2 8.65 -2.28 3.45
CA ALA A 2 8.99 -1.01 2.81
C ALA A 2 7.74 -0.24 2.40
N GLU A 3 7.76 1.09 2.53
CA GLU A 3 6.69 2.01 2.12
C GLU A 3 7.27 3.10 1.21
N LEU A 4 6.83 3.13 -0.05
CA LEU A 4 7.29 4.09 -1.06
C LEU A 4 6.23 5.17 -1.28
N GLY A 5 6.65 6.44 -1.22
CA GLY A 5 5.71 7.57 -1.16
C GLY A 5 5.06 7.69 0.22
N ALA A 6 5.85 7.43 1.26
CA ALA A 6 5.38 7.20 2.62
C ALA A 6 4.66 8.39 3.26
N ARG A 7 4.85 9.61 2.76
CA ARG A 7 4.42 10.85 3.41
C ARG A 7 4.85 10.87 4.87
N TRP A 8 3.93 10.58 5.79
CA TRP A 8 4.17 10.59 7.24
C TRP A 8 4.49 9.20 7.82
N GLY A 9 4.68 8.18 6.96
CA GLY A 9 4.95 6.78 7.33
C GLY A 9 3.77 6.11 8.01
N THR A 10 2.55 6.42 7.55
CA THR A 10 1.32 6.05 8.25
C THR A 10 1.13 4.54 8.28
N TRP A 11 1.40 3.86 7.17
CA TRP A 11 1.15 2.42 7.05
C TRP A 11 2.19 1.62 7.81
N GLY A 12 3.47 1.94 7.65
CA GLY A 12 4.58 1.31 8.38
C GLY A 12 4.46 1.50 9.89
N ALA A 13 4.13 2.71 10.37
CA ALA A 13 3.94 2.94 11.80
C ALA A 13 2.75 2.15 12.38
N ARG A 14 1.63 2.09 11.66
CA ARG A 14 0.46 1.32 12.09
C ARG A 14 0.70 -0.18 12.05
N ALA A 15 1.41 -0.67 11.03
CA ALA A 15 1.80 -2.07 10.93
C ALA A 15 2.70 -2.48 12.10
N ALA A 16 3.71 -1.66 12.44
CA ALA A 16 4.57 -1.93 13.59
C ALA A 16 3.82 -1.88 14.93
N ALA A 17 2.88 -0.95 15.10
CA ALA A 17 2.04 -0.89 16.30
C ALA A 17 1.10 -2.11 16.42
N ALA A 18 0.49 -2.53 15.31
CA ALA A 18 -0.32 -3.74 15.26
C ALA A 18 0.52 -4.98 15.58
N LEU A 19 1.71 -5.10 14.98
CA LEU A 19 2.65 -6.18 15.23
C LEU A 19 3.05 -6.24 16.70
N ALA A 20 3.44 -5.12 17.31
CA ALA A 20 3.78 -5.05 18.73
C ALA A 20 2.64 -5.52 19.67
N THR A 21 1.38 -5.41 19.22
CA THR A 21 0.21 -5.83 19.99
C THR A 21 -0.13 -7.30 19.76
N LEU A 22 -0.03 -7.78 18.52
CA LEU A 22 -0.48 -9.12 18.12
C LEU A 22 0.62 -10.17 18.21
N ASN A 23 1.84 -9.82 17.82
CA ASN A 23 3.01 -10.69 17.82
C ASN A 23 4.29 -9.81 17.84
N PRO A 24 4.92 -9.58 19.02
CA PRO A 24 6.02 -8.63 19.18
C PRO A 24 7.37 -9.15 18.64
N MET A 25 7.36 -9.73 17.45
CA MET A 25 8.56 -10.16 16.75
C MET A 25 9.37 -8.96 16.26
N PRO A 26 10.69 -9.13 16.05
CA PRO A 26 11.52 -8.10 15.45
C PRO A 26 10.99 -7.69 14.06
N TYR A 27 11.11 -6.42 13.72
CA TYR A 27 10.74 -5.89 12.41
C TYR A 27 11.76 -4.88 11.91
N ALA A 28 11.75 -4.67 10.60
CA ALA A 28 12.47 -3.59 9.93
C ALA A 28 11.47 -2.77 9.09
N LEU A 29 11.53 -1.45 9.25
CA LEU A 29 10.78 -0.48 8.45
C LEU A 29 11.75 0.29 7.55
N HIS A 30 11.39 0.42 6.28
CA HIS A 30 12.09 1.26 5.33
C HIS A 30 11.09 2.19 4.64
N PHE A 31 11.42 3.48 4.62
CA PHE A 31 10.56 4.51 4.04
C PHE A 31 11.31 5.24 2.94
N VAL A 32 10.61 5.51 1.83
CA VAL A 32 11.10 6.39 0.77
C VAL A 32 10.10 7.51 0.56
N GLU A 33 10.56 8.75 0.69
CA GLU A 33 9.73 9.95 0.52
C GLU A 33 10.49 11.03 -0.22
N SER A 34 9.84 11.65 -1.22
CA SER A 34 10.47 12.63 -2.10
C SER A 34 10.31 14.08 -1.65
N ASP A 35 9.25 14.40 -0.90
CA ASP A 35 9.01 15.74 -0.36
C ASP A 35 9.78 15.94 0.95
N PRO A 36 10.75 16.86 1.01
CA PRO A 36 11.54 17.10 2.21
C PRO A 36 10.73 17.49 3.44
N ARG A 37 9.54 18.08 3.26
CA ARG A 37 8.65 18.43 4.37
C ARG A 37 8.14 17.17 5.06
N TYR A 38 7.67 16.21 4.26
CA TYR A 38 7.15 14.94 4.77
C TYR A 38 8.25 14.07 5.37
N CYS A 39 9.48 14.15 4.88
CA CYS A 39 10.62 13.50 5.52
C CYS A 39 10.83 13.92 6.98
N GLY A 40 10.79 15.22 7.27
CA GLY A 40 10.91 15.73 8.64
C GLY A 40 9.76 15.25 9.52
N GLU A 41 8.54 15.39 9.02
CA GLU A 41 7.33 14.96 9.74
C GLU A 41 7.30 13.44 9.99
N LEU A 42 7.73 12.63 9.03
CA LEU A 42 7.86 11.18 9.17
C LEU A 42 8.88 10.85 10.26
N ALA A 43 10.04 11.49 10.27
CA ALA A 43 11.06 11.26 11.28
C ALA A 43 10.54 11.58 12.70
N ASP A 44 9.75 12.65 12.84
CA ASP A 44 9.09 13.01 14.09
C ASP A 44 8.06 11.95 14.52
N VAL A 45 7.26 11.42 13.58
CA VAL A 45 6.32 10.32 13.85
C VAL A 45 7.06 9.07 14.33
N MET A 46 8.15 8.67 13.67
CA MET A 46 8.92 7.50 14.08
C MET A 46 9.56 7.69 15.44
N ALA A 47 10.10 8.88 15.72
CA ALA A 47 10.67 9.21 17.03
C ALA A 47 9.63 9.19 18.15
N LEU A 48 8.45 9.77 17.91
CA LEU A 48 7.33 9.77 18.85
C LEU A 48 6.88 8.34 19.20
N ASN A 49 6.85 7.46 18.21
CA ASN A 49 6.46 6.06 18.37
C ASN A 49 7.61 5.12 18.74
N LYS A 50 8.85 5.64 18.87
CA LYS A 50 10.07 4.89 19.19
C LYS A 50 10.30 3.69 18.26
N LEU A 51 10.01 3.87 16.97
CA LEU A 51 10.15 2.83 15.97
C LEU A 51 11.58 2.80 15.43
N ASN A 52 12.10 1.60 15.15
CA ASN A 52 13.35 1.43 14.41
C ASN A 52 13.04 1.49 12.90
N TYR A 53 13.74 2.32 12.17
CA TYR A 53 13.47 2.56 10.75
C TYR A 53 14.70 3.04 9.99
N SER A 54 14.61 2.94 8.67
CA SER A 54 15.46 3.67 7.72
C SER A 54 14.59 4.58 6.85
N LEU A 55 15.12 5.72 6.44
CA LEU A 55 14.42 6.72 5.64
C LEU A 55 15.35 7.25 4.54
N GLU A 56 14.87 7.19 3.30
CA GLU A 56 15.49 7.84 2.15
C GLU A 56 14.63 9.01 1.67
N CYS A 57 15.21 10.21 1.74
CA CYS A 57 14.55 11.45 1.34
C CYS A 57 14.81 11.78 -0.13
N VAL A 58 14.39 10.87 -1.01
CA VAL A 58 14.62 10.94 -2.46
C VAL A 58 13.37 10.47 -3.20
N LYS A 59 13.30 10.77 -4.51
CA LYS A 59 12.32 10.12 -5.37
C LYS A 59 12.61 8.62 -5.40
N ALA A 60 11.58 7.80 -5.17
CA ALA A 60 11.69 6.36 -5.34
C ALA A 60 12.25 6.03 -6.73
N SER A 61 13.18 5.10 -6.78
CA SER A 61 13.85 4.65 -8.00
C SER A 61 13.95 3.13 -8.02
N SER A 62 13.93 2.55 -9.22
CA SER A 62 14.13 1.12 -9.44
C SER A 62 15.44 0.64 -8.82
N GLU A 63 16.54 1.37 -9.06
CA GLU A 63 17.87 1.03 -8.53
C GLU A 63 17.89 1.01 -7.00
N GLY A 64 17.37 2.05 -6.35
CA GLY A 64 17.31 2.13 -4.89
C GLY A 64 16.46 1.04 -4.28
N LEU A 65 15.26 0.81 -4.82
CA LEU A 65 14.36 -0.24 -4.36
C LEU A 65 14.99 -1.63 -4.52
N ALA A 66 15.56 -1.92 -5.70
CA ALA A 66 16.21 -3.21 -5.96
C ALA A 66 17.47 -3.42 -5.10
N ALA A 67 18.23 -2.36 -4.80
CA ALA A 67 19.37 -2.43 -3.89
C ALA A 67 18.89 -2.79 -2.48
N TRP A 68 17.93 -2.05 -1.94
CA TRP A 68 17.41 -2.28 -0.60
C TRP A 68 16.81 -3.69 -0.43
N ILE A 69 15.95 -4.13 -1.38
CA ILE A 69 15.34 -5.47 -1.35
C ILE A 69 16.42 -6.56 -1.34
N ARG A 70 17.49 -6.41 -2.13
CA ARG A 70 18.57 -7.41 -2.19
C ARG A 70 19.33 -7.56 -0.90
N GLU A 71 19.41 -6.51 -0.08
CA GLU A 71 20.07 -6.52 1.23
C GLU A 71 19.24 -7.20 2.33
N GLN A 72 17.93 -7.39 2.12
CA GLN A 72 17.06 -8.06 3.07
C GLN A 72 17.07 -9.58 2.84
N ASP A 73 16.86 -10.38 3.88
CA ASP A 73 16.64 -11.84 3.70
C ASP A 73 15.30 -12.10 3.00
N HIS A 74 14.26 -11.37 3.41
CA HIS A 74 12.93 -11.32 2.79
C HIS A 74 12.27 -9.97 3.10
N VAL A 75 11.17 -9.68 2.41
CA VAL A 75 10.35 -8.47 2.60
C VAL A 75 8.89 -8.91 2.70
N ASP A 76 8.31 -8.81 3.90
CA ASP A 76 6.93 -9.28 4.12
C ASP A 76 5.88 -8.46 3.35
N LEU A 77 6.08 -7.15 3.32
CA LEU A 77 5.16 -6.19 2.72
C LEU A 77 5.92 -5.07 2.03
N LEU A 78 5.59 -4.84 0.78
CA LEU A 78 5.98 -3.66 0.00
C LEU A 78 4.72 -2.85 -0.32
N ASP A 79 4.62 -1.66 0.26
CA ASP A 79 3.57 -0.68 0.01
C ASP A 79 4.08 0.38 -0.99
N MET A 80 3.32 0.63 -2.06
CA MET A 80 3.71 1.55 -3.14
C MET A 80 2.58 2.54 -3.45
N ASP A 81 2.76 3.81 -3.07
CA ASP A 81 1.89 4.94 -3.43
C ASP A 81 2.79 6.10 -3.90
N VAL A 82 3.30 6.01 -5.14
CA VAL A 82 4.34 6.92 -5.66
C VAL A 82 3.80 7.91 -6.69
N GLN A 83 2.50 8.22 -6.63
CA GLN A 83 1.85 9.31 -7.36
C GLN A 83 2.05 9.26 -8.88
N GLY A 84 1.95 8.06 -9.47
CA GLY A 84 2.02 7.86 -10.92
C GLY A 84 3.34 7.29 -11.43
N ALA A 85 4.35 7.13 -10.56
CA ALA A 85 5.63 6.53 -10.91
C ALA A 85 5.65 5.00 -10.72
N GLU A 86 4.49 4.36 -10.51
CA GLU A 86 4.43 2.93 -10.18
C GLU A 86 4.94 2.06 -11.34
N ILE A 87 4.57 2.39 -12.58
CA ILE A 87 5.02 1.67 -13.77
C ILE A 87 6.54 1.82 -13.92
N ASP A 88 7.07 3.04 -13.86
CA ASP A 88 8.51 3.32 -14.02
C ASP A 88 9.35 2.47 -13.05
N LEU A 89 8.90 2.29 -11.80
CA LEU A 89 9.59 1.46 -10.82
C LEU A 89 9.62 -0.03 -11.23
N LEU A 90 8.53 -0.52 -11.79
CA LEU A 90 8.31 -1.92 -12.13
C LEU A 90 8.75 -2.28 -13.57
N GLU A 91 9.07 -1.29 -14.40
CA GLU A 91 9.58 -1.51 -15.75
C GLU A 91 10.97 -2.16 -15.75
N ASP A 92 11.82 -1.77 -14.81
CA ASP A 92 13.16 -2.34 -14.66
C ASP A 92 13.10 -3.84 -14.29
N PRO A 93 13.61 -4.74 -15.14
CA PRO A 93 13.58 -6.17 -14.88
C PRO A 93 14.34 -6.56 -13.59
N THR A 94 15.39 -5.81 -13.23
CA THR A 94 16.18 -6.10 -12.02
C THR A 94 15.34 -5.88 -10.77
N THR A 95 14.59 -4.79 -10.73
CA THR A 95 13.67 -4.45 -9.65
C THR A 95 12.54 -5.47 -9.56
N PHE A 96 11.90 -5.79 -10.67
CA PHE A 96 10.82 -6.79 -10.66
C PHE A 96 11.33 -8.18 -10.26
N GLN A 97 12.54 -8.57 -10.66
CA GLN A 97 13.17 -9.81 -10.22
C GLN A 97 13.44 -9.79 -8.70
N ALA A 98 13.93 -8.67 -8.15
CA ALA A 98 14.13 -8.52 -6.71
C ALA A 98 12.80 -8.68 -5.95
N ILE A 99 11.72 -8.04 -6.43
CA ILE A 99 10.37 -8.19 -5.87
C ILE A 99 9.91 -9.66 -5.91
N ASN A 100 9.96 -10.31 -7.08
CA ASN A 100 9.57 -11.72 -7.24
C ASN A 100 10.33 -12.69 -6.34
N SER A 101 11.60 -12.39 -6.04
CA SER A 101 12.48 -13.31 -5.31
C SER A 101 12.51 -13.12 -3.80
N LYS A 102 11.96 -12.01 -3.26
CA LYS A 102 12.06 -11.67 -1.83
C LYS A 102 10.82 -11.05 -1.22
N VAL A 103 9.88 -10.54 -2.01
CA VAL A 103 8.69 -9.86 -1.50
C VAL A 103 7.53 -10.84 -1.40
N TYR A 104 6.90 -10.92 -0.23
CA TYR A 104 5.73 -11.78 0.04
C TYR A 104 4.44 -11.16 -0.49
N ARG A 105 4.15 -9.91 -0.09
CA ARG A 105 2.95 -9.17 -0.48
C ARG A 105 3.31 -7.79 -1.02
N VAL A 106 2.60 -7.38 -2.07
CA VAL A 106 2.60 -6.00 -2.56
C VAL A 106 1.22 -5.37 -2.39
N VAL A 107 1.20 -4.11 -1.94
CA VAL A 107 0.02 -3.24 -1.92
C VAL A 107 0.37 -2.02 -2.75
N ILE A 108 -0.42 -1.74 -3.79
CA ILE A 108 -0.08 -0.72 -4.77
C ILE A 108 -1.27 0.23 -4.99
N GLY A 109 -1.09 1.49 -4.59
CA GLY A 109 -1.96 2.60 -4.95
C GLY A 109 -1.72 3.03 -6.39
N THR A 110 -2.78 3.04 -7.21
CA THR A 110 -2.71 3.27 -8.65
C THR A 110 -3.37 4.59 -9.04
N HIS A 111 -2.62 5.47 -9.69
CA HIS A 111 -3.02 6.87 -9.91
C HIS A 111 -3.73 7.14 -11.25
N SER A 112 -3.89 6.12 -12.09
CA SER A 112 -4.72 6.17 -13.28
C SER A 112 -5.26 4.78 -13.67
N PRO A 113 -6.34 4.71 -14.49
CA PRO A 113 -6.83 3.44 -15.04
C PRO A 113 -5.77 2.67 -15.85
N GLU A 114 -4.91 3.39 -16.57
CA GLU A 114 -3.83 2.81 -17.38
C GLU A 114 -2.76 2.17 -16.49
N ILE A 115 -2.30 2.90 -15.46
CA ILE A 115 -1.37 2.38 -14.44
C ILE A 115 -1.95 1.12 -13.79
N HIS A 116 -3.22 1.16 -13.42
CA HIS A 116 -3.89 0.04 -12.78
C HIS A 116 -3.92 -1.22 -13.66
N GLN A 117 -4.28 -1.07 -14.94
CA GLN A 117 -4.32 -2.19 -15.89
C GLN A 117 -2.92 -2.75 -16.17
N GLU A 118 -1.91 -1.89 -16.32
CA GLU A 118 -0.54 -2.33 -16.59
C GLU A 118 0.07 -3.08 -15.41
N ILE A 119 -0.16 -2.61 -14.17
CA ILE A 119 0.29 -3.31 -12.96
C ILE A 119 -0.42 -4.66 -12.83
N ALA A 120 -1.73 -4.71 -13.03
CA ALA A 120 -2.48 -5.96 -13.00
C ALA A 120 -1.95 -6.98 -14.04
N ALA A 121 -1.65 -6.53 -15.26
CA ALA A 121 -1.05 -7.37 -16.29
C ALA A 121 0.36 -7.84 -15.93
N ARG A 122 1.17 -6.98 -15.31
CA ARG A 122 2.54 -7.30 -14.88
C ARG A 122 2.57 -8.37 -13.79
N PHE A 123 1.63 -8.31 -12.85
CA PHE A 123 1.48 -9.26 -11.74
C PHE A 123 0.51 -10.42 -12.07
N GLN A 124 0.22 -10.71 -13.35
CA GLN A 124 -0.72 -11.76 -13.74
C GLN A 124 -0.37 -13.17 -13.25
N SER A 125 0.89 -13.44 -12.90
CA SER A 125 1.33 -14.71 -12.33
C SER A 125 1.22 -14.75 -10.81
N TRP A 126 0.96 -13.62 -10.16
CA TRP A 126 0.76 -13.53 -8.72
C TRP A 126 -0.71 -13.78 -8.36
N ILE A 127 -0.96 -14.08 -7.08
CA ILE A 127 -2.32 -14.28 -6.58
C ILE A 127 -2.93 -12.90 -6.33
N LEU A 128 -3.93 -12.52 -7.12
CA LEU A 128 -4.69 -11.29 -6.89
C LEU A 128 -5.62 -11.46 -5.68
N ILE A 129 -5.34 -10.69 -4.63
CA ILE A 129 -6.07 -10.73 -3.35
C ILE A 129 -7.20 -9.71 -3.36
N TYR A 130 -6.90 -8.51 -3.86
CA TYR A 130 -7.85 -7.43 -3.90
C TYR A 130 -7.62 -6.53 -5.10
N ASP A 131 -8.71 -6.22 -5.80
CA ASP A 131 -8.77 -5.28 -6.90
C ASP A 131 -9.84 -4.25 -6.57
N LEU A 132 -9.38 -3.05 -6.27
CA LEU A 132 -10.21 -1.86 -6.13
C LEU A 132 -9.95 -0.96 -7.34
N PRO A 133 -10.89 -0.87 -8.29
CA PRO A 133 -10.68 -0.08 -9.49
C PRO A 133 -10.61 1.41 -9.17
N TYR A 134 -10.09 2.15 -10.14
CA TYR A 134 -10.05 3.61 -10.10
C TYR A 134 -11.46 4.21 -9.89
N ALA A 135 -11.55 5.38 -9.26
CA ALA A 135 -12.83 6.06 -9.03
C ALA A 135 -13.68 6.18 -10.32
N PRO A 136 -14.95 5.75 -10.32
CA PRO A 136 -15.82 5.90 -11.48
C PRO A 136 -16.16 7.37 -11.77
N ASN A 137 -16.12 8.23 -10.74
CA ASN A 137 -16.39 9.66 -10.86
C ASN A 137 -15.46 10.49 -9.96
N LYS A 138 -14.25 10.78 -10.47
CA LYS A 138 -13.24 11.65 -9.83
C LYS A 138 -13.79 13.01 -9.42
N GLN A 139 -14.62 13.62 -10.27
CA GLN A 139 -15.13 14.96 -10.02
C GLN A 139 -16.05 14.97 -8.79
N CYS A 140 -16.96 14.01 -8.72
CA CYS A 140 -17.84 13.86 -7.57
C CYS A 140 -17.06 13.60 -6.27
N LEU A 141 -16.04 12.73 -6.30
CA LEU A 141 -15.18 12.52 -5.14
C LEU A 141 -14.38 13.78 -4.77
N ARG A 142 -13.96 14.57 -5.75
CA ARG A 142 -13.29 15.85 -5.48
C ARG A 142 -14.18 16.84 -4.78
N GLU A 143 -15.43 16.93 -5.21
CA GLU A 143 -16.42 17.84 -4.65
C GLU A 143 -16.84 17.40 -3.24
N HIS A 144 -16.93 16.08 -2.99
CA HIS A 144 -17.58 15.56 -1.79
C HIS A 144 -16.69 14.79 -0.83
N LEU A 145 -15.56 14.18 -1.23
CA LEU A 145 -14.69 13.41 -0.32
C LEU A 145 -13.67 14.30 0.39
N ARG A 146 -13.04 15.23 -0.35
CA ARG A 146 -11.95 16.07 0.18
C ARG A 146 -12.42 17.45 0.65
N GLY A 147 -13.73 17.72 0.55
CA GLY A 147 -14.29 19.07 0.57
C GLY A 147 -13.79 19.88 -0.63
N ALA A 148 -14.63 20.76 -1.19
CA ALA A 148 -14.10 21.78 -2.07
C ALA A 148 -13.00 22.53 -1.28
N ARG A 149 -11.78 22.60 -1.81
CA ARG A 149 -10.59 23.25 -1.17
C ARG A 149 -10.77 24.73 -0.77
N GLY A 150 -12.00 25.27 -0.84
CA GLY A 150 -12.39 26.61 -0.40
C GLY A 150 -13.44 26.66 0.71
N ASP A 151 -14.08 25.54 1.07
CA ASP A 151 -15.15 25.50 2.07
C ASP A 151 -14.67 24.82 3.37
N ALA A 152 -13.54 25.30 3.92
CA ALA A 152 -13.24 25.09 5.32
C ALA A 152 -14.23 25.92 6.16
N ASP A 153 -15.51 25.58 6.07
CA ASP A 153 -16.53 26.20 6.89
C ASP A 153 -16.33 25.73 8.33
N GLN A 154 -16.34 26.72 9.23
CA GLN A 154 -15.78 26.69 10.58
C GLN A 154 -16.62 25.85 11.57
N THR A 155 -17.45 24.94 11.06
CA THR A 155 -18.54 24.30 11.83
C THR A 155 -18.30 22.84 12.15
N GLY A 156 -17.26 22.19 11.59
CA GLY A 156 -16.67 20.99 12.17
C GLY A 156 -17.51 19.70 12.17
N VAL A 157 -18.48 19.50 11.25
CA VAL A 157 -19.31 18.27 11.30
C VAL A 157 -19.48 17.49 9.97
N ASP A 158 -18.98 17.92 8.81
CA ASP A 158 -19.05 17.06 7.60
C ASP A 158 -17.78 17.13 6.74
N VAL A 159 -16.68 16.62 7.30
CA VAL A 159 -15.45 16.41 6.52
C VAL A 159 -15.68 15.21 5.59
N GLY A 160 -16.06 15.53 4.36
CA GLY A 160 -16.41 14.55 3.34
C GLY A 160 -17.90 14.22 3.41
N HIS A 161 -18.71 14.80 2.52
CA HIS A 161 -20.16 14.58 2.41
C HIS A 161 -20.45 13.12 1.99
N PHE A 162 -20.16 12.13 2.84
CA PHE A 162 -20.21 10.70 2.51
C PHE A 162 -21.61 10.28 2.10
N HIS A 163 -22.64 10.76 2.78
CA HIS A 163 -24.03 10.52 2.38
C HIS A 163 -24.26 10.97 0.94
N ARG A 164 -23.72 12.13 0.54
CA ARG A 164 -23.84 12.65 -0.82
C ARG A 164 -23.09 11.79 -1.83
N ILE A 165 -21.89 11.30 -1.48
CA ILE A 165 -21.13 10.36 -2.31
C ILE A 165 -21.95 9.08 -2.57
N LEU A 166 -22.62 8.56 -1.54
CA LEU A 166 -23.47 7.38 -1.64
C LEU A 166 -24.74 7.64 -2.47
N GLU A 167 -25.39 8.79 -2.30
CA GLU A 167 -26.55 9.20 -3.10
C GLU A 167 -26.21 9.34 -4.59
N LEU A 168 -25.04 9.93 -4.88
CA LEU A 168 -24.58 10.18 -6.24
C LEU A 168 -23.94 8.95 -6.91
N GLY A 169 -23.78 7.85 -6.18
CA GLY A 169 -23.17 6.63 -6.72
C GLY A 169 -21.67 6.73 -6.98
N CYS A 170 -20.96 7.64 -6.30
CA CYS A 170 -19.55 7.94 -6.55
C CYS A 170 -18.63 7.04 -5.73
N TYR A 171 -18.81 5.74 -5.83
CA TYR A 171 -18.08 4.74 -5.07
C TYR A 171 -17.91 3.47 -5.88
N ASN A 172 -16.96 2.63 -5.48
CA ASN A 172 -16.85 1.27 -5.95
C ASN A 172 -17.57 0.31 -5.00
N TRP A 173 -18.14 -0.76 -5.55
CA TRP A 173 -18.67 -1.86 -4.76
C TRP A 173 -17.54 -2.84 -4.44
N SER A 174 -17.44 -3.21 -3.17
CA SER A 174 -16.59 -4.29 -2.68
C SER A 174 -17.42 -5.30 -1.89
N PRO A 175 -16.88 -6.50 -1.61
CA PRO A 175 -17.52 -7.46 -0.72
C PRO A 175 -17.85 -6.90 0.68
N TRP A 176 -17.12 -5.88 1.16
CA TRP A 176 -17.33 -5.26 2.48
C TRP A 176 -18.18 -3.98 2.43
N GLY A 177 -18.65 -3.60 1.25
CA GLY A 177 -19.54 -2.46 1.06
C GLY A 177 -19.01 -1.44 0.06
N ARG A 178 -19.49 -0.21 0.22
CA ARG A 178 -19.29 0.89 -0.73
C ARG A 178 -18.05 1.67 -0.36
N ILE A 179 -17.06 1.71 -1.26
CA ILE A 179 -15.76 2.33 -1.02
C ILE A 179 -15.64 3.58 -1.89
N PRO A 180 -15.62 4.78 -1.31
CA PRO A 180 -15.39 6.01 -2.05
C PRO A 180 -13.88 6.29 -2.13
N ASN A 181 -13.19 5.53 -2.98
CA ASN A 181 -11.76 5.69 -3.23
C ASN A 181 -11.53 6.61 -4.42
N TRP A 182 -10.53 7.48 -4.32
CA TRP A 182 -10.10 8.34 -5.43
C TRP A 182 -9.19 7.59 -6.40
N ASP A 183 -8.18 6.92 -5.86
CA ASP A 183 -7.18 6.13 -6.59
C ASP A 183 -7.56 4.65 -6.55
N GLY A 184 -7.13 3.87 -7.53
CA GLY A 184 -7.32 2.42 -7.48
C GLY A 184 -6.31 1.77 -6.53
N GLU A 185 -6.54 0.53 -6.13
CA GLU A 185 -5.63 -0.23 -5.28
C GLU A 185 -5.58 -1.69 -5.75
N LEU A 186 -4.38 -2.26 -5.75
CA LEU A 186 -4.15 -3.66 -6.04
C LEU A 186 -3.36 -4.30 -4.89
N ILE A 187 -3.79 -5.49 -4.48
CA ILE A 187 -3.08 -6.31 -3.50
C ILE A 187 -2.78 -7.66 -4.15
N PHE A 188 -1.49 -8.03 -4.17
CA PHE A 188 -1.04 -9.32 -4.68
C PHE A 188 -0.20 -10.05 -3.65
N ASP A 189 -0.34 -11.38 -3.64
CA ASP A 189 0.58 -12.26 -2.94
C ASP A 189 1.46 -13.05 -3.92
N ASN A 190 2.69 -13.25 -3.50
CA ASN A 190 3.69 -13.96 -4.27
C ASN A 190 3.50 -15.47 -4.14
N PRO A 191 3.23 -16.19 -5.24
CA PRO A 191 2.97 -17.63 -5.23
C PRO A 191 4.19 -18.48 -4.85
N HIS A 192 5.39 -17.88 -4.75
CA HIS A 192 6.56 -18.56 -4.21
C HIS A 192 6.49 -18.77 -2.69
N TYR A 193 5.66 -17.99 -1.99
CA TYR A 193 5.58 -18.01 -0.53
C TYR A 193 4.20 -18.35 0.01
N VAL A 194 3.16 -18.15 -0.79
CA VAL A 194 1.79 -18.49 -0.45
C VAL A 194 1.19 -19.38 -1.52
N THR A 195 0.19 -20.19 -1.15
CA THR A 195 -0.55 -21.00 -2.12
C THR A 195 -1.96 -20.47 -2.28
N PRO A 196 -2.65 -20.78 -3.39
CA PRO A 196 -4.07 -20.47 -3.52
C PRO A 196 -4.94 -21.06 -2.39
N GLN A 197 -4.46 -22.07 -1.67
CA GLN A 197 -5.12 -22.67 -0.51
C GLN A 197 -4.70 -22.04 0.83
N ARG A 198 -3.53 -21.40 0.88
CA ARG A 198 -2.95 -20.72 2.05
C ARG A 198 -2.43 -19.35 1.62
N HIS A 199 -3.36 -18.43 1.37
CA HIS A 199 -3.08 -17.02 1.10
C HIS A 199 -3.98 -16.19 2.00
N PHE A 200 -3.54 -15.00 2.40
CA PHE A 200 -4.39 -14.16 3.22
C PHE A 200 -5.49 -13.57 2.37
N THR A 201 -6.73 -13.76 2.79
CA THR A 201 -7.89 -13.11 2.21
C THR A 201 -8.22 -11.86 3.01
N MET A 202 -8.84 -10.89 2.35
CA MET A 202 -9.42 -9.73 3.04
C MET A 202 -10.63 -10.10 3.93
N SER A 203 -11.04 -11.38 3.96
CA SER A 203 -12.11 -11.90 4.83
C SER A 203 -11.57 -12.58 6.09
N ASP A 204 -10.26 -12.74 6.23
CA ASP A 204 -9.66 -13.40 7.37
C ASP A 204 -9.89 -12.57 8.63
N ARG A 205 -10.46 -13.21 9.66
CA ARG A 205 -10.80 -12.55 10.93
C ARG A 205 -9.84 -12.87 12.05
N ASP A 206 -9.07 -13.94 11.87
CA ASP A 206 -8.13 -14.48 12.84
C ASP A 206 -6.78 -14.71 12.14
N LEU A 207 -5.68 -14.35 12.80
CA LEU A 207 -4.34 -14.74 12.36
C LEU A 207 -4.14 -16.21 12.73
N VAL A 208 -4.12 -17.10 11.75
CA VAL A 208 -3.86 -18.53 11.99
C VAL A 208 -2.36 -18.80 11.84
N ALA A 209 -1.71 -19.22 12.92
CA ALA A 209 -0.24 -19.29 13.00
C ALA A 209 0.39 -20.37 12.09
N ASP A 210 -0.39 -21.33 11.59
CA ASP A 210 0.06 -22.50 10.83
C ASP A 210 -0.03 -22.34 9.30
N GLU A 211 -0.41 -21.15 8.80
CA GLU A 211 -0.58 -20.93 7.35
C GLU A 211 0.73 -20.72 6.59
N LEU A 212 1.84 -20.39 7.28
CA LEU A 212 3.13 -20.05 6.65
C LEU A 212 4.30 -20.99 7.01
N ASP A 213 4.12 -21.94 7.95
CA ASP A 213 5.22 -22.68 8.58
C ASP A 213 5.59 -24.02 7.91
N GLU A 214 4.87 -24.46 6.88
CA GLU A 214 5.28 -25.65 6.14
C GLU A 214 6.01 -25.25 4.85
N PRO A 215 7.25 -25.74 4.63
CA PRO A 215 7.91 -25.53 3.35
C PRO A 215 7.01 -26.06 2.25
N LEU A 216 6.75 -25.23 1.24
CA LEU A 216 6.13 -25.69 0.02
C LEU A 216 7.03 -26.78 -0.55
N ASP A 217 6.49 -28.00 -0.70
CA ASP A 217 7.13 -29.03 -1.51
C ASP A 217 7.17 -28.51 -2.96
N VAL A 218 8.23 -27.78 -3.31
CA VAL A 218 8.50 -27.29 -4.67
C VAL A 218 9.21 -28.38 -5.48
#